data_AF-A0A6N7PYG4-F1
#
_entry.id   AF-A0A6N7PYG4-F1
#
_cell.length_a   1.000
_cell.length_b   1.000
_cell.length_c   1.000
_cell.angle_alpha   90.00
_cell.angle_beta   90.00
_cell.angle_gamma   90.00
#
_symmetry.space_group_name_H-M   'P 1'
#
loop_
_entity.id
_entity.type
_entity.pdbx_description
1 polymer ?
#
loop_
_entity_poly.entity_id
_entity_poly.type
_entity_poly.pdbx_seq_one_letter_code
_entity_poly.pdbx_strand_id
1 'polypeptide(L)'
;MTLWLFFAEGGWGMWPTLLFGFVAVGGAAWFAMRPEPRRLAFTGAMWLTLAMSMANATWTNLAAVCSTLENPERVPDAELVRTLFAGLKEASRPAALGGVFLTLVPLLLAVGALRGRSSD
;
A
#
# COMPACT_ATOMS: atom_id res chain seq x y z
N MET A 1 5.34 -9.45 16.65
CA MET A 1 6.04 -8.67 15.60
C MET A 1 5.93 -7.20 15.96
N THR A 2 7.05 -6.47 16.04
CA THR A 2 7.01 -5.03 16.32
C THR A 2 6.74 -4.25 15.04
N LEU A 3 6.14 -3.06 15.16
CA LEU A 3 5.86 -2.19 14.03
C LEU A 3 7.14 -1.77 13.29
N TRP A 4 8.23 -1.59 14.03
CA TRP A 4 9.55 -1.31 13.49
C TRP A 4 10.05 -2.42 12.55
N LEU A 5 9.95 -3.69 12.99
CA LEU A 5 10.39 -4.84 12.19
C LEU A 5 9.58 -4.93 10.89
N PHE A 6 8.25 -4.72 10.98
CA PHE A 6 7.37 -4.70 9.82
C PHE A 6 7.76 -3.63 8.79
N PHE A 7 8.12 -2.42 9.22
CA PHE A 7 8.59 -1.36 8.33
C PHE A 7 9.98 -1.66 7.75
N ALA A 8 10.91 -2.12 8.58
CA ALA A 8 12.26 -2.46 8.14
C ALA A 8 12.24 -3.56 7.08
N GLU A 9 11.44 -4.61 7.29
CA GLU A 9 11.33 -5.73 6.38
C GLU A 9 10.50 -5.41 5.11
N GLY A 10 9.58 -4.43 5.15
CA GLY A 10 8.85 -3.99 3.96
C GLY A 10 9.69 -3.10 3.04
N GLY A 11 10.85 -2.65 3.53
CA GLY A 11 11.79 -1.83 2.78
C GLY A 11 11.27 -0.41 2.51
N TRP A 12 11.94 0.26 1.58
CA TRP A 12 11.70 1.67 1.28
C TRP A 12 10.27 1.96 0.81
N GLY A 13 9.64 1.01 0.11
CA GLY A 13 8.27 1.15 -0.41
C GLY A 13 7.18 1.32 0.65
N MET A 14 7.48 1.08 1.92
CA MET A 14 6.57 1.33 3.05
C MET A 14 6.26 2.82 3.23
N TRP A 15 7.26 3.71 3.05
CA TRP A 15 7.11 5.14 3.32
C TRP A 15 6.21 5.86 2.31
N PRO A 16 6.40 5.68 0.98
CA PRO A 16 5.47 6.25 0.01
C PRO A 16 4.05 5.69 0.16
N THR A 17 3.91 4.39 0.44
CA THR A 17 2.61 3.76 0.69
C THR A 17 1.90 4.41 1.88
N LEU A 18 2.62 4.66 2.98
CA LEU A 18 2.08 5.33 4.16
C LEU A 18 1.67 6.78 3.84
N LEU A 19 2.53 7.53 3.16
CA LEU A 19 2.27 8.92 2.78
C LEU A 19 1.01 9.05 1.93
N PHE A 20 0.92 8.29 0.83
CA PHE A 20 -0.24 8.33 -0.05
C PHE A 20 -1.50 7.77 0.63
N GLY A 21 -1.34 6.77 1.50
CA GLY A 21 -2.41 6.26 2.34
C GLY A 21 -3.03 7.34 3.23
N PHE A 22 -2.21 8.11 3.95
CA PHE A 22 -2.69 9.22 4.77
C PHE A 22 -3.34 10.33 3.95
N VAL A 23 -2.74 10.73 2.83
CA VAL A 23 -3.31 11.77 1.96
C VAL A 23 -4.66 11.33 1.39
N ALA A 24 -4.77 10.07 0.94
CA ALA A 24 -6.03 9.53 0.42
C ALA A 24 -7.11 9.44 1.50
N VAL A 25 -6.79 8.97 2.71
CA VAL A 25 -7.73 8.95 3.84
C VAL A 25 -8.15 10.36 4.25
N GLY A 26 -7.21 11.31 4.32
CA GLY A 26 -7.51 12.70 4.61
C GLY A 26 -8.44 13.32 3.57
N GLY A 27 -8.19 13.08 2.28
CA GLY A 27 -9.07 13.49 1.19
C GLY A 27 -10.47 12.87 1.30
N ALA A 28 -10.55 11.57 1.60
CA ALA A 28 -11.82 10.86 1.75
C ALA A 28 -12.62 11.34 2.96
N ALA A 29 -11.97 11.57 4.10
CA ALA A 29 -12.59 12.15 5.29
C ALA A 29 -13.10 13.57 5.01
N TRP A 30 -12.32 14.38 4.30
CA TRP A 30 -12.75 15.72 3.89
C TRP A 30 -13.96 15.68 2.96
N PHE A 31 -13.96 14.78 1.98
CA PHE A 31 -15.14 14.55 1.13
C PHE A 31 -16.35 14.07 1.95
N ALA A 32 -16.16 13.20 2.94
CA ALA A 32 -17.21 12.71 3.81
C ALA A 32 -17.86 13.81 4.68
N MET A 33 -17.12 14.87 5.01
CA MET A 33 -17.64 16.03 5.75
C MET A 33 -18.33 17.04 4.83
N ARG A 34 -17.85 17.20 3.60
CA ARG A 34 -18.33 18.19 2.63
C ARG A 34 -18.21 17.61 1.21
N PRO A 35 -19.30 17.01 0.68
CA PRO A 35 -19.29 16.33 -0.61
C PRO A 35 -19.18 17.35 -1.74
N GLU A 36 -17.99 17.46 -2.34
CA GLU A 36 -17.73 18.30 -3.51
C GLU A 36 -17.09 17.44 -4.61
N PRO A 37 -17.52 17.54 -5.88
CA PRO A 37 -17.01 16.70 -6.97
C PRO A 37 -15.49 16.79 -7.18
N ARG A 38 -14.92 17.99 -7.00
CA ARG A 38 -13.47 18.21 -7.11
C ARG A 38 -12.67 17.41 -6.06
N ARG A 39 -13.22 17.25 -4.85
CA ARG A 39 -12.56 16.52 -3.76
C ARG A 39 -12.62 15.02 -3.98
N LEU A 40 -13.71 14.53 -4.58
CA LEU A 40 -13.82 13.15 -5.00
C LEU A 40 -12.75 12.80 -6.05
N ALA A 41 -12.59 13.65 -7.07
CA ALA A 41 -11.59 13.45 -8.12
C ALA A 41 -10.16 13.42 -7.56
N PHE A 42 -9.81 14.37 -6.68
CA PHE A 42 -8.51 14.38 -6.01
C PHE A 42 -8.29 13.13 -5.16
N THR A 43 -9.28 12.74 -4.35
CA THR A 43 -9.20 11.55 -3.51
C THR A 43 -9.05 10.28 -4.34
N GLY A 44 -9.78 10.17 -5.45
CA GLY A 44 -9.66 9.06 -6.38
C GLY A 44 -8.26 8.98 -7.02
N ALA A 45 -7.69 10.12 -7.41
CA ALA A 45 -6.32 10.17 -7.93
C ALA A 45 -5.30 9.70 -6.87
N MET A 46 -5.42 10.15 -5.62
CA MET A 46 -4.54 9.74 -4.52
C MET A 46 -4.71 8.26 -4.15
N TRP A 47 -5.93 7.74 -4.20
CA TRP A 47 -6.21 6.33 -4.00
C TRP A 47 -5.58 5.46 -5.10
N LEU A 48 -5.61 5.92 -6.36
CA LEU A 48 -4.91 5.24 -7.47
C LEU A 48 -3.39 5.35 -7.32
N THR A 49 -2.85 6.50 -6.92
CA THR A 49 -1.42 6.68 -6.63
C THR A 49 -0.95 5.73 -5.53
N LEU A 50 -1.75 5.55 -4.47
CA LEU A 50 -1.49 4.55 -3.43
C LEU A 50 -1.42 3.14 -4.03
N ALA A 51 -2.39 2.73 -4.84
CA ALA A 51 -2.40 1.41 -5.46
C ALA A 51 -1.16 1.18 -6.34
N MET A 52 -0.77 2.18 -7.14
CA MET A 52 0.44 2.11 -7.97
C MET A 52 1.71 2.09 -7.13
N SER A 53 1.76 2.85 -6.03
CA SER A 53 2.88 2.83 -5.08
C SER A 53 3.05 1.45 -4.45
N MET A 54 1.96 0.80 -4.05
CA MET A 54 1.99 -0.57 -3.50
C MET A 54 2.49 -1.57 -4.53
N ALA A 55 1.98 -1.49 -5.76
CA ALA A 55 2.40 -2.37 -6.85
C ALA A 55 3.89 -2.21 -7.14
N ASN A 56 4.36 -0.97 -7.25
CA ASN A 56 5.78 -0.67 -7.48
C ASN A 56 6.66 -1.17 -6.33
N ALA A 57 6.28 -0.93 -5.08
CA ALA A 57 7.01 -1.39 -3.90
C ALA A 57 7.10 -2.94 -3.82
N THR A 58 5.98 -3.61 -4.10
CA THR A 58 5.92 -5.08 -4.14
C THR A 58 6.82 -5.61 -5.25
N TRP A 59 6.77 -4.98 -6.42
CA TRP A 59 7.58 -5.37 -7.57
C TRP A 59 9.08 -5.19 -7.31
N THR A 60 9.49 -4.06 -6.71
CA THR A 60 10.89 -3.82 -6.36
C THR A 60 11.40 -4.84 -5.35
N ASN A 61 10.59 -5.22 -4.36
CA ASN A 61 10.97 -6.24 -3.39
C ASN A 61 11.09 -7.62 -4.06
N LEU A 62 10.17 -7.96 -4.96
CA LEU A 62 10.25 -9.21 -5.71
C LEU A 62 11.50 -9.26 -6.61
N ALA A 63 11.82 -8.16 -7.29
CA ALA A 63 13.04 -8.06 -8.10
C ALA A 63 14.31 -8.26 -7.25
N ALA A 64 14.33 -7.74 -6.01
CA ALA A 64 15.44 -7.96 -5.09
C ALA A 64 15.59 -9.45 -4.69
N VAL A 65 14.47 -10.15 -4.48
CA VAL A 65 14.47 -11.61 -4.23
C VAL A 65 15.03 -12.36 -5.44
N CYS A 66 14.53 -12.08 -6.64
CA CYS A 66 15.00 -12.72 -7.86
C CYS A 66 16.51 -12.48 -8.08
N SER A 67 16.97 -11.24 -7.90
CA SER A 67 18.40 -10.90 -8.03
C SER A 67 19.27 -11.59 -6.98
N THR A 68 18.73 -11.86 -5.79
CA THR A 68 19.44 -12.61 -4.75
C THR A 68 19.55 -14.09 -5.11
N LEU A 69 18.47 -14.69 -5.62
CA LEU A 69 18.41 -16.11 -5.97
C LEU A 69 19.15 -16.46 -7.27
N GLU A 70 19.33 -15.49 -8.18
CA GLU A 70 20.09 -15.68 -9.41
C GLU A 70 21.58 -15.97 -9.17
N ASN A 71 22.11 -15.63 -8.00
CA ASN A 71 23.52 -15.80 -7.66
C ASN A 71 23.72 -17.01 -6.71
N PRO A 72 24.18 -18.18 -7.21
CA PRO A 72 24.34 -19.39 -6.40
C PRO A 72 25.36 -19.23 -5.26
N GLU A 73 26.33 -18.33 -5.44
CA GLU A 73 27.31 -17.99 -4.41
C GLU A 73 26.69 -17.25 -3.20
N ARG A 74 25.52 -16.62 -3.38
CA ARG A 74 24.85 -15.86 -2.31
C ARG A 74 23.92 -16.71 -1.45
N VAL A 75 23.36 -17.80 -2.01
CA VAL A 75 22.37 -18.63 -1.32
C VAL A 75 22.68 -20.10 -1.58
N PRO A 76 23.12 -20.86 -0.56
CA PRO A 76 23.26 -22.30 -0.67
C PRO A 76 21.92 -22.95 -1.03
N ASP A 77 21.93 -24.02 -1.85
CA ASP A 77 20.72 -24.72 -2.30
C ASP A 77 19.79 -25.14 -1.15
N ALA A 78 20.37 -25.54 -0.01
CA ALA A 78 19.63 -25.92 1.19
C ALA A 78 18.79 -24.77 1.79
N GLU A 79 19.16 -23.51 1.53
CA GLU A 79 18.48 -22.32 2.04
C GLU A 79 17.59 -21.62 1.00
N LEU A 80 17.60 -22.10 -0.25
CA LEU A 80 16.92 -21.46 -1.37
C LEU A 80 15.42 -21.30 -1.13
N VAL A 81 14.75 -22.39 -0.72
CA VAL A 81 13.29 -22.38 -0.42
C VAL A 81 12.98 -21.43 0.73
N ARG A 82 13.78 -21.46 1.80
CA ARG A 82 13.60 -20.58 2.97
C ARG A 82 13.76 -19.11 2.59
N THR A 83 14.78 -18.79 1.81
CA THR A 83 15.08 -17.42 1.34
C THR A 83 13.97 -16.91 0.41
N LEU A 84 13.47 -17.75 -0.49
CA LEU A 84 12.34 -17.41 -1.36
C LEU A 84 11.09 -17.06 -0.56
N PHE A 85 10.67 -17.90 0.40
CA PHE A 85 9.48 -17.63 1.21
C PHE A 85 9.65 -16.44 2.15
N ALA A 86 10.85 -16.23 2.70
CA ALA A 86 11.16 -15.04 3.50
C ALA A 86 11.05 -13.77 2.66
N GLY A 87 11.64 -13.78 1.46
CA GLY A 87 11.57 -12.67 0.51
C GLY A 87 10.14 -12.38 0.04
N LEU A 88 9.34 -13.42 -0.24
CA LEU A 88 7.94 -13.25 -0.64
C LEU A 88 7.09 -12.66 0.50
N LYS A 89 7.32 -13.10 1.74
CA LYS A 89 6.71 -12.52 2.94
C LYS A 89 7.05 -11.03 3.05
N GLU A 90 8.31 -10.66 2.83
CA GLU A 90 8.79 -9.26 2.83
C GLU A 90 8.16 -8.42 1.73
N ALA A 91 8.09 -8.96 0.51
CA ALA A 91 7.47 -8.32 -0.64
C ALA A 91 5.97 -8.03 -0.43
N SER A 92 5.27 -8.83 0.39
CA SER A 92 3.84 -8.63 0.67
C SER A 92 3.54 -7.47 1.63
N ARG A 93 4.53 -6.94 2.36
CA ARG A 93 4.31 -5.95 3.43
C ARG A 93 3.76 -4.60 2.95
N PRO A 94 4.27 -3.99 1.85
CA PRO A 94 3.68 -2.79 1.30
C PRO A 94 2.21 -3.00 0.88
N ALA A 95 1.89 -4.17 0.33
CA ALA A 95 0.53 -4.52 -0.03
C ALA A 95 -0.38 -4.67 1.20
N ALA A 96 0.10 -5.30 2.26
CA ALA A 96 -0.65 -5.45 3.51
C ALA A 96 -0.94 -4.10 4.18
N LEU A 97 0.05 -3.20 4.23
CA LEU A 97 -0.12 -1.84 4.75
C LEU A 97 -1.10 -1.04 3.89
N GLY A 98 -0.85 -1.01 2.57
CA GLY A 98 -1.66 -0.26 1.63
C GLY A 98 -3.10 -0.75 1.53
N GLY A 99 -3.33 -2.06 1.73
CA GLY A 99 -4.66 -2.67 1.76
C GLY A 99 -5.58 -2.05 2.82
N VAL A 100 -5.04 -1.67 3.98
CA VAL A 100 -5.81 -0.95 5.02
C VAL A 100 -6.35 0.37 4.45
N PHE A 101 -5.50 1.16 3.80
CA PHE A 101 -5.93 2.42 3.19
C PHE A 101 -6.88 2.22 2.00
N LEU A 102 -6.64 1.19 1.18
CA LEU A 102 -7.51 0.85 0.05
C LEU A 102 -8.92 0.46 0.49
N THR A 103 -9.11 -0.04 1.71
CA THR A 103 -10.43 -0.34 2.27
C THR A 103 -11.08 0.86 2.96
N LEU A 104 -10.30 1.65 3.71
CA LEU A 104 -10.80 2.82 4.45
C LEU A 104 -11.28 3.95 3.53
N VAL A 105 -10.55 4.20 2.44
CA VAL A 105 -10.88 5.31 1.53
C VAL A 105 -12.26 5.12 0.87
N PRO A 106 -12.58 3.99 0.22
CA PRO A 106 -13.92 3.75 -0.32
C PRO A 106 -15.02 3.79 0.74
N LEU A 107 -14.76 3.31 1.95
CA LEU A 107 -15.71 3.38 3.05
C LEU A 107 -16.08 4.84 3.38
N LEU A 108 -15.08 5.71 3.51
CA LEU A 108 -15.30 7.14 3.77
C LEU A 108 -15.98 7.84 2.58
N LEU A 109 -15.61 7.48 1.35
CA LEU A 109 -16.27 7.99 0.15
C LEU A 109 -17.75 7.58 0.10
N ALA A 110 -18.09 6.36 0.49
CA ALA A 110 -19.47 5.90 0.58
C ALA A 110 -20.28 6.71 1.60
N VAL A 111 -19.70 7.02 2.77
CA VAL A 111 -20.33 7.92 3.76
C VAL A 111 -20.57 9.31 3.16
N GLY A 112 -19.59 9.88 2.46
CA GLY A 112 -19.73 11.18 1.79
C GLY A 112 -20.82 11.18 0.72
N ALA A 113 -20.90 10.12 -0.09
CA ALA A 113 -21.93 9.96 -1.10
C ALA A 113 -23.34 9.87 -0.49
N LEU A 114 -23.51 9.15 0.62
CA LEU A 114 -24.79 9.08 1.33
C LEU A 114 -25.21 10.45 1.89
N ARG A 115 -24.28 11.23 2.43
CA ARG A 115 -24.57 12.57 2.98
C ARG A 115 -24.91 13.58 1.87
N GLY A 116 -24.19 13.55 0.75
CA GLY A 116 -24.49 14.43 -0.39
C GLY A 116 -25.91 14.23 -0.93
N ARG A 117 -26.37 12.98 -1.04
CA ARG A 117 -27.73 12.65 -1.51
C ARG A 117 -28.86 13.08 -0.57
N SER A 118 -28.56 13.37 0.70
CA SER A 118 -29.57 13.84 1.67
C SER A 118 -29.78 15.36 1.67
N SER A 119 -28.95 16.09 0.93
CA SER A 119 -29.01 17.56 0.81
C SER A 119 -29.65 18.04 -0.49
N ASP A 120 -30.02 17.09 -1.38
CA ASP A 120 -30.82 17.30 -2.60
C ASP A 120 -32.28 16.90 -2.33
#